data_AF-A0ABD0MC89-F1
#
_entry.id   AF-A0ABD0MC89-F1
#
_cell.length_a   1.000
_cell.length_b   1.000
_cell.length_c   1.000
_cell.angle_alpha   90.00
_cell.angle_beta   90.00
_cell.angle_gamma   90.00
#
_symmetry.space_group_name_H-M   'P 1'
#
loop_
_entity.id
_entity.type
_entity.pdbx_description
1 polymer ?
#
loop_
_entity_poly.entity_id
_entity_poly.type
_entity_poly.pdbx_seq_one_letter_code
_entity_poly.pdbx_strand_id
1 'polypeptide(L)'
;MSLSQYRVKSDGTFIIFSTLTITPAEGDIYSCTVYHKSIQGQPITKTWEVDTAVPSVGPAVVCGMGLFLGLLGVAAGTFFLIKGNNCN
;
A
#
# COMPACT_ATOMS: atom_id res chain seq x y z
N MET A 1 21.27 -10.67 -1.89
CA MET A 1 21.85 -9.35 -1.59
C MET A 1 23.08 -9.18 -2.46
N SER A 2 23.22 -8.03 -3.14
CA SER A 2 24.34 -7.74 -4.02
C SER A 2 24.98 -6.41 -3.64
N LEU A 3 26.30 -6.34 -3.73
CA LEU A 3 27.06 -5.12 -3.47
C LEU A 3 27.54 -4.53 -4.79
N SER A 4 27.41 -3.21 -4.95
CA SER A 4 28.01 -2.51 -6.08
C SER A 4 29.53 -2.43 -5.94
N GLN A 5 30.20 -2.10 -7.04
CA GLN A 5 31.58 -1.65 -6.99
C GLN A 5 31.70 -0.30 -6.25
N TYR A 6 32.89 0.01 -5.76
CA TYR A 6 33.21 1.31 -5.19
C TYR A 6 33.23 2.38 -6.27
N ARG A 7 32.55 3.51 -6.03
CA ARG A 7 32.57 4.67 -6.92
C ARG A 7 33.09 5.88 -6.17
N VAL A 8 34.11 6.54 -6.74
CA VAL A 8 34.69 7.76 -6.18
C VAL A 8 33.91 8.97 -6.67
N LYS A 9 33.60 9.90 -5.78
CA LYS A 9 32.99 11.21 -6.08
C LYS A 9 34.07 12.26 -6.32
N SER A 10 33.67 13.41 -6.89
CA SER A 10 34.58 14.54 -7.14
C SER A 10 35.19 15.13 -5.87
N ASP A 11 34.55 14.95 -4.72
CA ASP A 11 35.03 15.36 -3.40
C ASP A 11 35.99 14.35 -2.74
N GLY A 12 36.34 13.27 -3.44
CA GLY A 12 37.21 12.20 -2.94
C GLY A 12 36.54 11.19 -2.03
N THR A 13 35.23 11.32 -1.75
CA THR A 13 34.48 10.33 -0.97
C THR A 13 34.00 9.17 -1.85
N PHE A 14 33.53 8.09 -1.21
CA PHE A 14 33.09 6.87 -1.90
C PHE A 14 31.57 6.65 -1.76
N ILE A 15 30.96 6.08 -2.79
CA ILE A 15 29.59 5.53 -2.75
C ILE A 15 29.63 4.04 -3.09
N ILE A 16 28.91 3.25 -2.30
CA ILE A 16 28.67 1.83 -2.48
C ILE A 16 27.19 1.58 -2.19
N PHE A 17 26.52 0.78 -3.02
CA PHE A 17 25.13 0.37 -2.84
C PHE A 17 25.04 -1.09 -2.45
N SER A 18 24.20 -1.40 -1.47
CA SER A 18 23.77 -2.76 -1.15
C SER A 18 22.31 -2.92 -1.53
N THR A 19 22.02 -3.88 -2.41
CA THR A 19 20.68 -4.12 -2.93
C THR A 19 20.16 -5.46 -2.40
N LEU A 20 18.93 -5.43 -1.91
CA LEU A 20 18.18 -6.60 -1.47
C LEU A 20 16.93 -6.75 -2.34
N THR A 21 16.91 -7.76 -3.21
CA THR A 21 15.76 -8.09 -4.04
C THR A 21 14.83 -9.01 -3.27
N ILE A 22 13.61 -8.54 -3.00
CA ILE A 22 12.60 -9.20 -2.19
C ILE A 22 11.20 -8.88 -2.74
N THR A 23 10.22 -9.69 -2.35
CA THR A 23 8.80 -9.32 -2.48
C THR A 23 8.34 -8.85 -1.10
N PRO A 24 8.23 -7.53 -0.86
CA PRO A 24 7.89 -7.01 0.46
C PRO A 24 6.43 -7.32 0.82
N ALA A 25 6.18 -7.74 2.06
CA ALA A 25 4.85 -7.92 2.62
C ALA A 25 4.51 -6.80 3.62
N GLU A 26 3.22 -6.53 3.79
CA GLU A 26 2.72 -5.54 4.76
C GLU A 26 3.20 -5.88 6.18
N GLY A 27 3.74 -4.88 6.88
CA GLY A 27 4.28 -5.06 8.23
C GLY A 27 5.68 -5.66 8.29
N ASP A 28 6.30 -5.96 7.14
CA ASP A 28 7.71 -6.31 7.11
C ASP A 28 8.57 -5.10 7.51
N ILE A 29 9.64 -5.39 8.25
CA ILE A 29 10.63 -4.40 8.67
C ILE A 29 12.01 -4.82 8.15
N TYR A 30 12.62 -3.94 7.36
CA TYR A 30 13.94 -4.15 6.78
C TYR A 30 14.94 -3.16 7.34
N SER A 31 16.15 -3.61 7.64
CA SER A 31 17.22 -2.75 8.14
C SER A 31 18.52 -2.93 7.38
N CYS A 32 19.22 -1.83 7.10
CA CYS A 32 20.57 -1.79 6.57
C CYS A 32 21.50 -1.18 7.62
N THR A 33 22.49 -1.95 8.07
CA THR A 33 23.47 -1.52 9.08
C THR A 33 24.84 -1.38 8.42
N VAL A 34 25.45 -0.20 8.57
CA VAL A 34 26.74 0.15 8.00
C VAL A 34 27.79 0.18 9.09
N TYR A 35 28.80 -0.69 8.94
CA TYR A 35 30.00 -0.70 9.76
C TYR A 35 31.13 0.01 9.01
N HIS A 36 31.75 1.00 9.64
CA HIS A 36 32.90 1.71 9.08
C HIS A 36 33.84 2.16 10.19
N LYS A 37 35.15 2.06 9.97
CA LYS A 37 36.17 2.34 10.99
C LYS A 37 36.14 3.79 11.50
N SER A 38 35.64 4.73 10.71
CA SER A 38 35.50 6.14 11.13
C SER A 38 34.28 6.40 12.01
N ILE A 39 33.34 5.45 12.10
CA ILE A 39 32.16 5.59 12.96
C ILE A 39 32.60 5.27 14.39
N GLN A 40 32.59 6.28 15.24
CA GLN A 40 32.88 6.12 16.66
C GLN A 40 31.61 5.67 17.38
N GLY A 41 31.71 4.60 18.16
CA GLY A 41 30.56 4.04 18.89
C GLY A 41 29.74 3.07 18.05
N GLN A 42 28.42 3.30 17.97
CA GLN A 42 27.49 2.36 17.36
C GLN A 42 27.44 2.49 15.83
N PRO A 43 27.23 1.37 15.10
CA PRO A 43 27.09 1.40 13.65
C PRO A 43 25.84 2.17 13.23
N ILE A 44 25.84 2.67 11.99
CA ILE A 44 24.71 3.44 11.46
C ILE A 44 23.69 2.46 10.88
N THR A 45 22.49 2.44 11.44
CA THR A 45 21.38 1.61 10.93
C THR A 45 20.29 2.49 10.33
N LYS A 46 19.79 2.08 9.16
CA LYS A 46 18.57 2.63 8.54
C LYS A 46 17.53 1.53 8.44
N THR A 47 16.30 1.86 8.79
CA THR A 47 15.18 0.93 8.84
C THR A 47 14.07 1.44 7.93
N TRP A 48 13.43 0.52 7.21
CA TRP A 48 12.29 0.76 6.34
C TRP A 48 11.18 -0.19 6.75
N GLU A 49 10.00 0.36 6.98
CA GLU A 49 8.76 -0.38 7.18
C GLU A 49 7.99 -0.40 5.86
N VAL A 50 7.40 -1.55 5.53
CA VAL A 50 6.65 -1.70 4.30
C VAL A 50 5.21 -1.26 4.51
N ASP A 51 4.91 -0.05 4.05
CA ASP A 51 3.53 0.39 3.81
C ASP A 51 3.09 -0.08 2.42
N THR A 52 2.41 -1.22 2.34
CA THR A 52 1.73 -1.59 1.10
C THR A 52 0.49 -0.71 0.93
N ALA A 53 0.32 -0.10 -0.25
CA ALA A 53 -0.92 0.59 -0.58
C ALA A 53 -2.07 -0.43 -0.55
N VAL A 54 -2.89 -0.38 0.51
CA VAL A 54 -4.07 -1.23 0.65
C VAL A 54 -4.97 -0.99 -0.56
N PRO A 55 -5.45 -2.03 -1.26
CA PRO A 55 -6.31 -1.84 -2.41
C PRO A 55 -7.53 -0.99 -2.04
N SER A 56 -7.82 0.04 -2.86
CA SER A 56 -8.89 0.99 -2.60
C SER A 56 -10.24 0.28 -2.48
N VAL A 57 -10.90 0.44 -1.34
CA VAL A 57 -12.24 -0.10 -1.08
C VAL A 57 -13.35 0.77 -1.70
N GLY A 58 -12.99 1.93 -2.28
CA GLY A 58 -13.94 2.91 -2.83
C GLY A 58 -14.95 2.33 -3.82
N PRO A 59 -14.54 1.56 -4.85
CA PRO A 59 -15.47 0.96 -5.81
C PRO A 59 -16.45 -0.02 -5.17
N ALA A 60 -16.02 -0.79 -4.17
CA ALA A 60 -16.87 -1.76 -3.47
C ALA A 60 -17.96 -1.05 -2.64
N VAL A 61 -17.60 0.05 -1.95
CA VAL A 61 -18.55 0.85 -1.16
C VAL A 61 -19.59 1.50 -2.06
N VAL A 62 -19.18 2.10 -3.19
CA VAL A 62 -20.11 2.73 -4.15
C VAL A 62 -21.07 1.69 -4.74
N CYS A 63 -20.56 0.52 -5.12
CA CYS A 63 -21.38 -0.58 -5.64
C CYS A 63 -22.41 -1.06 -4.60
N GLY A 64 -21.97 -1.32 -3.35
CA GLY A 64 -22.86 -1.76 -2.27
C GLY A 64 -23.99 -0.77 -1.99
N MET A 65 -23.68 0.53 -1.95
CA MET A 65 -24.68 1.58 -1.76
C MET A 65 -25.65 1.67 -2.96
N GLY A 66 -25.15 1.56 -4.19
CA GLY A 66 -25.97 1.54 -5.40
C GLY A 66 -26.94 0.36 -5.45
N LEU A 67 -26.48 -0.84 -5.09
CA LEU A 67 -27.31 -2.04 -5.02
C LEU A 67 -28.42 -1.91 -3.98
N PHE A 68 -28.10 -1.38 -2.79
CA PHE A 68 -29.08 -1.20 -1.73
C PHE A 68 -30.19 -0.21 -2.12
N LEU A 69 -29.81 0.94 -2.67
CA LEU A 69 -30.76 1.94 -3.18
C LEU A 69 -31.59 1.38 -4.35
N GLY A 70 -30.98 0.62 -5.25
CA GLY A 70 -31.67 -0.04 -6.35
C GLY A 70 -32.75 -1.01 -5.87
N LEU A 71 -32.43 -1.87 -4.89
CA LEU A 71 -33.38 -2.83 -4.32
C LEU A 71 -34.55 -2.13 -3.62
N LEU A 72 -34.29 -1.05 -2.87
CA LEU A 72 -35.35 -0.24 -2.27
C LEU A 72 -36.27 0.39 -3.32
N GLY A 73 -35.69 0.87 -4.43
CA GLY A 73 -36.45 1.39 -5.56
C GLY A 73 -37.36 0.35 -6.20
N VAL A 74 -36.85 -0.88 -6.41
CA VAL A 74 -37.65 -2.00 -6.93
C VAL A 74 -38.78 -2.34 -5.97
N ALA A 75 -38.49 -2.50 -4.68
CA ALA A 75 -39.51 -2.85 -3.68
C ALA A 75 -40.64 -1.80 -3.63
N ALA A 76 -40.28 -0.51 -3.55
CA ALA A 76 -41.24 0.59 -3.55
C ALA A 76 -42.05 0.64 -4.85
N GLY A 77 -41.39 0.51 -6.02
CA GLY A 77 -42.05 0.51 -7.32
C GLY A 77 -43.06 -0.62 -7.45
N THR A 78 -42.70 -1.84 -7.05
CA THR A 78 -43.59 -3.00 -7.09
C THR A 78 -44.79 -2.81 -6.16
N PHE A 79 -44.56 -2.24 -4.96
CA PHE A 79 -45.63 -1.92 -4.02
C PHE A 79 -46.63 -0.92 -4.61
N PHE A 80 -46.15 0.16 -5.22
CA PHE A 80 -47.03 1.15 -5.87
C PHE A 80 -47.78 0.58 -7.07
N LEU A 81 -47.15 -0.27 -7.88
CA LEU A 81 -47.83 -0.94 -9.01
C LEU A 81 -48.95 -1.86 -8.52
N ILE A 82 -48.70 -2.68 -7.50
CA ILE A 82 -49.73 -3.55 -6.92
C ILE A 82 -50.86 -2.71 -6.34
N LYS A 83 -50.56 -1.68 -5.55
CA LYS A 83 -51.56 -0.79 -4.94
C LYS A 83 -52.40 -0.07 -6.00
N GLY A 84 -51.79 0.44 -7.06
CA GLY A 84 -52.48 1.10 -8.17
C GLY A 84 -53.39 0.14 -8.94
N ASN A 85 -52.97 -1.11 -9.15
CA ASN A 85 -53.77 -2.13 -9.82
C ASN A 85 -54.95 -2.65 -8.97
N ASN A 86 -54.88 -2.53 -7.64
CA ASN A 86 -55.96 -2.93 -6.71
C ASN A 86 -56.97 -1.79 -6.42
N CYS A 87 -56.82 -0.62 -7.05
CA CYS A 87 -57.74 0.52 -6.91
C CYS A 87 -58.43 0.92 -8.23
N ASN A 88 -58.51 0.00 -9.19
CA ASN A 88 -59.41 0.05 -10.35
C ASN A 88 -60.50 -1.00 -10.21
#